data_AF-A0A821QHQ9-F1
#
_entry.id   AF-A0A821QHQ9-F1
#
_cell.length_a   1.000
_cell.length_b   1.000
_cell.length_c   1.000
_cell.angle_alpha   90.00
_cell.angle_beta   90.00
_cell.angle_gamma   90.00
#
_symmetry.space_group_name_H-M   'P 1'
#
loop_
_entity.id
_entity.type
_entity.pdbx_description
1 polymer ?
#
loop_
_entity_poly.entity_id
_entity_poly.type
_entity_poly.pdbx_seq_one_letter_code
_entity_poly.pdbx_strand_id
1 'polypeptide(L)'
;MLTLPKDHIDLAKTYNAIATIYIDSGNPVKAKENYEKALEIVLNQIPRKHLLLTTIYNNIANIYMDECRYELAIKYYKRALDEIESPNTMSDAVIYNNLGEIYRRIGDYTEALINHKKSA
;
A
#
# COMPACT_ATOMS: atom_id res chain seq x y z
N MET A 1 28.77 15.90 -13.41
CA MET A 1 27.82 15.36 -14.39
C MET A 1 27.51 13.92 -14.01
N LEU A 2 26.26 13.62 -13.66
CA LEU A 2 25.61 12.31 -13.69
C LEU A 2 24.13 12.56 -13.27
N THR A 3 23.37 13.24 -14.11
CA THR A 3 21.93 13.39 -13.95
C THR A 3 21.25 12.31 -14.78
N LEU A 4 20.83 11.21 -14.14
CA LEU A 4 19.71 10.36 -14.55
C LEU A 4 19.21 9.50 -13.36
N PRO A 5 18.35 10.05 -12.48
CA PRO A 5 17.47 9.23 -11.62
C PRO A 5 15.98 9.61 -11.64
N LYS A 6 15.58 10.73 -12.27
CA LYS A 6 14.20 11.27 -12.17
C LYS A 6 13.18 10.51 -13.03
N ASP A 7 13.57 10.12 -14.24
CA ASP A 7 12.66 9.53 -15.23
C ASP A 7 12.06 8.18 -14.77
N HIS A 8 12.79 7.46 -13.92
CA HIS A 8 12.33 6.17 -13.42
C HIS A 8 11.35 6.30 -12.25
N ILE A 9 11.50 7.28 -11.35
CA ILE A 9 10.50 7.52 -10.30
C ILE A 9 9.18 8.02 -10.90
N ASP A 10 9.26 8.87 -11.93
CA ASP A 10 8.06 9.30 -12.64
C ASP A 10 7.42 8.15 -13.44
N LEU A 11 8.21 7.20 -13.94
CA LEU A 11 7.70 5.94 -14.49
C LEU A 11 6.99 5.09 -13.43
N ALA A 12 7.53 4.98 -12.22
CA ALA A 12 6.86 4.26 -11.13
C ALA A 12 5.53 4.92 -10.73
N LYS A 13 5.49 6.26 -10.66
CA LYS A 13 4.24 7.01 -10.44
C LYS A 13 3.24 6.75 -11.56
N THR A 14 3.71 6.68 -12.80
CA THR A 14 2.87 6.38 -13.97
C THR A 14 2.26 4.98 -13.86
N TYR A 15 3.05 3.96 -13.52
CA TYR A 15 2.53 2.63 -13.27
C TYR A 15 1.54 2.58 -12.10
N ASN A 16 1.81 3.28 -11.00
CA ASN A 16 0.86 3.40 -9.88
C ASN A 16 -0.46 4.04 -10.32
N ALA A 17 -0.42 5.10 -11.12
CA ALA A 17 -1.63 5.75 -11.64
C ALA A 17 -2.42 4.84 -12.59
N ILE A 18 -1.72 4.14 -13.51
CA ILE A 18 -2.34 3.15 -14.41
C ILE A 18 -3.00 2.03 -13.60
N ALA A 19 -2.35 1.55 -12.54
CA ALA A 19 -2.90 0.52 -11.68
C ALA A 19 -4.20 0.98 -10.99
N THR A 20 -4.24 2.22 -10.48
CA THR A 20 -5.46 2.79 -9.91
C THR A 20 -6.60 2.86 -10.94
N ILE A 21 -6.31 3.28 -12.17
CA ILE A 21 -7.31 3.27 -13.26
C ILE A 21 -7.82 1.86 -13.54
N TYR A 22 -6.96 0.84 -13.46
CA TYR A 22 -7.38 -0.55 -13.60
C TYR A 22 -8.27 -1.01 -12.44
N ILE A 23 -8.05 -0.55 -11.21
CA ILE A 23 -8.98 -0.78 -10.10
C ILE A 23 -10.34 -0.15 -10.37
N ASP A 24 -10.36 1.12 -10.75
CA ASP A 24 -11.60 1.87 -11.02
C ASP A 24 -12.41 1.26 -12.18
N SER A 25 -11.74 0.58 -13.10
CA SER A 25 -12.35 -0.15 -14.22
C SER A 25 -12.63 -1.63 -13.94
N GLY A 26 -12.47 -2.10 -12.70
CA GLY A 26 -12.80 -3.46 -12.29
C GLY A 26 -11.81 -4.53 -12.77
N ASN A 27 -10.56 -4.17 -13.00
CA ASN A 27 -9.49 -5.08 -13.45
C ASN A 27 -8.35 -5.22 -12.41
N PRO A 28 -8.59 -5.91 -11.28
CA PRO A 28 -7.61 -6.04 -10.19
C PRO A 28 -6.36 -6.82 -10.59
N VAL A 29 -6.44 -7.71 -11.60
CA VAL A 29 -5.28 -8.46 -12.11
C VAL A 29 -4.28 -7.51 -12.78
N LYS A 30 -4.73 -6.70 -13.74
CA LYS A 30 -3.87 -5.70 -14.39
C LYS A 30 -3.40 -4.63 -13.41
N ALA A 31 -4.21 -4.28 -12.42
CA ALA A 31 -3.78 -3.36 -11.37
C ALA A 31 -2.58 -3.92 -10.60
N LYS A 32 -2.65 -5.17 -10.13
CA LYS A 32 -1.54 -5.84 -9.42
C LYS A 32 -0.26 -5.87 -10.27
N GLU A 33 -0.34 -6.24 -11.55
CA GLU A 33 0.83 -6.24 -12.46
C GLU A 33 1.50 -4.87 -12.56
N ASN A 34 0.71 -3.79 -12.62
CA ASN A 34 1.25 -2.43 -12.69
C ASN A 34 1.79 -1.95 -11.34
N TYR A 35 1.14 -2.30 -10.22
CA TYR A 35 1.70 -2.03 -8.90
C TYR A 35 3.02 -2.78 -8.65
N GLU A 36 3.16 -4.02 -9.12
CA GLU A 36 4.41 -4.79 -9.03
C GLU A 36 5.55 -4.14 -9.81
N LYS A 37 5.29 -3.67 -11.03
CA LYS A 37 6.26 -2.88 -11.82
C LYS A 37 6.66 -1.59 -11.10
N ALA A 38 5.71 -0.88 -10.49
CA ALA A 38 6.00 0.31 -9.71
C ALA A 38 6.86 -0.01 -8.48
N LEU A 39 6.55 -1.09 -7.75
CA LEU A 39 7.34 -1.55 -6.60
C LEU A 39 8.78 -1.88 -6.99
N GLU A 40 8.98 -2.65 -8.07
CA GLU A 40 10.30 -3.04 -8.54
C GLU A 40 11.19 -1.82 -8.81
N ILE A 41 10.65 -0.80 -9.48
CA ILE A 41 11.38 0.42 -9.79
C ILE A 41 11.76 1.16 -8.50
N VAL A 42 10.81 1.34 -7.58
CA VAL A 42 11.04 2.13 -6.36
C VAL A 42 12.02 1.44 -5.42
N LEU A 43 11.89 0.11 -5.24
CA LEU A 43 12.77 -0.68 -4.38
C LEU A 43 14.22 -0.73 -4.90
N ASN A 44 14.42 -0.71 -6.22
CA ASN A 44 15.75 -0.75 -6.82
C ASN A 44 16.48 0.61 -6.76
N GLN A 45 15.79 1.71 -6.50
CA GLN A 45 16.34 3.06 -6.70
C GLN A 45 16.35 3.92 -5.45
N ILE A 46 15.45 3.67 -4.50
CA ILE A 46 15.37 4.49 -3.29
C ILE A 46 15.88 3.67 -2.10
N PRO A 47 17.08 3.98 -1.57
CA PRO A 47 17.65 3.25 -0.44
C PRO A 47 16.99 3.62 0.91
N ARG A 48 15.95 4.45 0.90
CA ARG A 48 15.25 4.94 2.09
C ARG A 48 13.74 4.77 1.90
N LYS A 49 13.04 4.75 3.04
CA LYS A 49 11.58 4.75 3.11
C LYS A 49 11.00 5.86 2.23
N HIS A 50 9.94 5.57 1.49
CA HIS A 50 9.36 6.51 0.54
C HIS A 50 7.83 6.42 0.49
N LEU A 51 7.15 7.57 0.51
CA LEU A 51 5.68 7.64 0.51
C LEU A 51 5.01 6.91 -0.66
N LEU A 52 5.70 6.79 -1.79
CA LEU A 52 5.23 6.00 -2.93
C LEU A 52 5.13 4.50 -2.60
N LEU A 53 6.08 3.94 -1.84
CA LEU A 53 6.00 2.54 -1.39
C LEU A 53 4.81 2.33 -0.45
N THR A 54 4.60 3.24 0.51
CA THR A 54 3.41 3.24 1.37
C THR A 54 2.12 3.19 0.55
N THR A 55 2.02 4.05 -0.47
CA THR A 55 0.84 4.14 -1.35
C THR A 55 0.63 2.85 -2.13
N ILE A 56 1.69 2.31 -2.76
CA ILE A 56 1.57 1.10 -3.57
C ILE A 56 1.21 -0.10 -2.70
N TYR A 57 1.87 -0.29 -1.55
CA TYR A 57 1.56 -1.39 -0.63
C TYR A 57 0.14 -1.30 -0.08
N ASN A 58 -0.32 -0.09 0.28
CA ASN A 58 -1.71 0.13 0.72
C ASN A 58 -2.72 -0.27 -0.37
N ASN A 59 -2.46 0.11 -1.62
CA ASN A 59 -3.37 -0.22 -2.72
C ASN A 59 -3.39 -1.72 -3.02
N ILE A 60 -2.22 -2.39 -3.01
CA ILE A 60 -2.17 -3.86 -3.13
C ILE A 60 -2.95 -4.53 -1.98
N ALA A 61 -2.83 -4.01 -0.76
CA ALA A 61 -3.55 -4.52 0.40
C ALA A 61 -5.07 -4.37 0.24
N ASN A 62 -5.55 -3.23 -0.27
CA ASN A 62 -6.98 -3.02 -0.59
C ASN A 62 -7.49 -4.11 -1.55
N ILE A 63 -6.73 -4.44 -2.61
CA ILE A 63 -7.15 -5.48 -3.55
C ILE A 63 -7.29 -6.84 -2.85
N TYR A 64 -6.35 -7.20 -1.99
CA TYR A 64 -6.45 -8.45 -1.23
C TYR A 64 -7.59 -8.42 -0.20
N MET A 65 -7.90 -7.25 0.37
CA MET A 65 -9.04 -7.07 1.26
C MET A 65 -10.36 -7.30 0.51
N ASP A 66 -10.51 -6.76 -0.70
CA ASP A 66 -11.68 -6.94 -1.56
C ASP A 66 -11.83 -8.39 -2.03
N GLU A 67 -10.72 -9.10 -2.22
CA GLU A 67 -10.68 -10.54 -2.51
C GLU A 67 -10.93 -11.43 -1.27
N CYS A 68 -11.19 -10.85 -0.10
CA CYS A 68 -11.30 -11.55 1.19
C CYS A 68 -10.04 -12.36 1.58
N ARG A 69 -8.88 -12.05 0.99
CA ARG A 69 -7.58 -12.67 1.28
C ARG A 69 -6.90 -11.90 2.41
N TYR A 70 -7.51 -11.97 3.58
CA TYR A 70 -7.19 -11.12 4.73
C TYR A 70 -5.74 -11.25 5.21
N GLU A 71 -5.14 -12.43 5.18
CA GLU A 71 -3.75 -12.62 5.61
C GLU A 71 -2.76 -11.85 4.71
N LEU A 72 -3.03 -11.82 3.40
CA LEU A 72 -2.21 -11.06 2.46
C LEU A 72 -2.46 -9.56 2.59
N ALA A 73 -3.72 -9.15 2.76
CA ALA A 73 -4.05 -7.75 3.00
C ALA A 73 -3.32 -7.23 4.25
N ILE A 74 -3.38 -7.95 5.37
CA ILE A 74 -2.63 -7.61 6.60
C ILE A 74 -1.13 -7.50 6.33
N LYS A 75 -0.56 -8.47 5.62
CA LYS A 75 0.88 -8.46 5.27
C LYS A 75 1.27 -7.19 4.52
N TYR A 76 0.47 -6.79 3.53
CA TYR A 76 0.77 -5.60 2.71
C TYR A 76 0.48 -4.29 3.45
N TYR A 77 -0.55 -4.21 4.28
CA TYR A 77 -0.76 -3.06 5.16
C TYR A 77 0.38 -2.85 6.14
N LYS A 78 0.91 -3.92 6.75
CA LYS A 78 2.08 -3.84 7.63
C LYS A 78 3.31 -3.33 6.88
N ARG A 79 3.55 -3.82 5.66
CA ARG A 79 4.61 -3.27 4.79
C ARG A 79 4.40 -1.78 4.49
N ALA A 80 3.17 -1.34 4.25
CA ALA A 80 2.89 0.08 4.03
C ALA A 80 3.25 0.94 5.25
N LEU A 81 2.92 0.46 6.47
CA LEU A 81 3.30 1.12 7.73
C LEU A 81 4.82 1.14 7.93
N ASP A 82 5.52 0.07 7.56
CA ASP A 82 6.98 0.00 7.65
C ASP A 82 7.68 1.04 6.77
N GLU A 83 7.03 1.54 5.72
CA GLU A 83 7.56 2.58 4.83
C GLU A 83 7.30 4.02 5.33
N ILE A 84 6.61 4.17 6.46
CA ILE A 84 6.36 5.50 7.06
C ILE A 84 7.57 5.87 7.95
N GLU A 85 8.16 7.03 7.67
CA GLU A 85 9.31 7.55 8.43
C GLU A 85 8.88 8.17 9.77
N SER A 86 7.70 8.81 9.80
CA SER A 86 7.16 9.48 10.98
C SER A 86 5.74 8.98 11.23
N PRO A 87 5.46 8.31 12.35
CA PRO A 87 4.11 7.82 12.68
C PRO A 87 3.15 8.98 13.00
N ASN A 88 1.85 8.68 12.98
CA ASN A 88 0.71 9.59 13.21
C ASN A 88 0.46 10.57 12.05
N THR A 89 0.55 10.06 10.83
CA THR A 89 0.21 10.74 9.59
C THR A 89 -1.18 10.34 9.12
N MET A 90 -1.86 11.18 8.33
CA MET A 90 -3.15 10.79 7.74
C MET A 90 -3.07 9.47 6.92
N SER A 91 -1.90 9.14 6.38
CA SER A 91 -1.66 7.89 5.66
C SER A 91 -1.66 6.65 6.56
N ASP A 92 -1.05 6.70 7.75
CA ASP A 92 -1.11 5.55 8.68
C ASP A 92 -2.49 5.37 9.31
N ALA A 93 -3.21 6.46 9.58
CA ALA A 93 -4.58 6.38 10.10
C ALA A 93 -5.51 5.56 9.19
N VAL A 94 -5.42 5.76 7.87
CA VAL A 94 -6.18 4.97 6.88
C VAL A 94 -5.79 3.50 6.93
N ILE A 95 -4.49 3.19 6.97
CA ILE A 95 -4.00 1.81 7.02
C ILE A 95 -4.46 1.12 8.31
N TYR A 96 -4.38 1.79 9.46
CA TYR A 96 -4.86 1.26 10.73
C TYR A 96 -6.37 1.03 10.73
N ASN A 97 -7.15 1.92 10.12
CA ASN A 97 -8.59 1.70 9.99
C ASN A 97 -8.90 0.43 9.19
N ASN A 98 -8.20 0.22 8.07
CA ASN A 98 -8.41 -0.96 7.23
C ASN A 98 -7.95 -2.25 7.92
N LEU A 99 -6.83 -2.21 8.67
CA LEU A 99 -6.41 -3.32 9.52
C LEU A 99 -7.47 -3.63 10.60
N GLY A 100 -8.04 -2.61 11.24
CA GLY A 100 -9.10 -2.77 12.22
C GLY A 100 -10.33 -3.48 11.64
N GLU A 101 -10.74 -3.08 10.44
CA GLU A 101 -11.85 -3.71 9.72
C GLU A 101 -11.54 -5.16 9.33
N ILE A 102 -10.32 -5.47 8.90
CA ILE A 102 -9.92 -6.86 8.62
C ILE A 102 -9.96 -7.70 9.90
N TYR A 103 -9.34 -7.23 10.98
CA TYR A 103 -9.31 -7.96 12.24
C TYR A 103 -10.72 -8.21 12.80
N ARG A 104 -11.62 -7.24 12.63
CA ARG A 104 -13.04 -7.40 12.94
C ARG A 104 -13.69 -8.50 12.11
N ARG A 105 -13.39 -8.59 10.81
CA ARG A 105 -13.96 -9.63 9.91
C ARG A 105 -13.47 -11.04 10.21
N ILE A 106 -12.23 -11.19 10.67
CA ILE A 106 -11.68 -12.51 11.05
C ILE A 106 -11.94 -12.89 12.51
N GLY A 107 -12.65 -12.04 13.27
CA GLY A 107 -13.05 -12.31 14.65
C GLY A 107 -12.01 -11.97 15.72
N ASP A 108 -10.89 -11.33 15.35
CA ASP A 108 -9.91 -10.83 16.31
C ASP A 108 -10.28 -9.41 16.76
N TYR A 109 -11.24 -9.35 17.67
CA TYR A 109 -11.73 -8.06 18.18
C TYR A 109 -10.70 -7.29 19.01
N THR A 110 -9.70 -7.98 19.57
CA THR A 110 -8.61 -7.34 20.32
C THR A 110 -7.74 -6.52 19.38
N GLU A 111 -7.25 -7.14 18.30
CA GLU A 111 -6.49 -6.42 17.29
C GLU A 111 -7.34 -5.37 16.59
N ALA A 112 -8.63 -5.63 16.33
CA ALA A 112 -9.53 -4.65 15.74
C ALA A 112 -9.59 -3.34 16.56
N LEU A 113 -9.79 -3.45 17.87
CA LEU A 113 -9.83 -2.29 18.78
C LEU A 113 -8.49 -1.56 18.85
N ILE A 114 -7.37 -2.29 18.86
CA ILE A 114 -6.04 -1.68 18.87
C ILE A 114 -5.84 -0.85 17.61
N ASN A 115 -6.18 -1.40 16.44
CA ASN A 115 -5.98 -0.73 15.16
C ASN A 115 -6.93 0.46 14.99
N HIS A 116 -8.22 0.37 15.36
CA HIS A 116 -9.13 1.52 15.32
C HIS A 116 -8.72 2.66 16.28
N LYS A 117 -8.09 2.35 17.41
CA LYS A 117 -7.53 3.39 18.30
C LYS A 117 -6.33 4.12 17.68
N LYS A 118 -5.52 3.41 16.90
CA LYS A 118 -4.37 4.00 16.19
C LYS A 118 -4.79 4.81 14.96
N SER A 119 -6.02 4.62 14.46
CA SER A 119 -6.55 5.40 13.34
C SER A 119 -7.22 6.71 13.73
N ALA A 120 -7.35 7.00 15.02
CA ALA A 120 -8.01 8.19 15.57
C ALA A 120 -6.99 9.30 15.87
#